data_AF-A0A923ANH7-F1
#
_entry.id   AF-A0A923ANH7-F1
#
_cell.length_a   1.000
_cell.length_b   1.000
_cell.length_c   1.000
_cell.angle_alpha   90.00
_cell.angle_beta   90.00
_cell.angle_gamma   90.00
#
_symmetry.space_group_name_H-M   'P 1'
#
loop_
_entity.id
_entity.type
_entity.pdbx_description
1 polymer ?
#
loop_
_entity_poly.entity_id
_entity_poly.type
_entity_poly.pdbx_seq_one_letter_code
_entity_poly.pdbx_strand_id
1 'polypeptide(L)'
;MLDTIDSTAFNFEQGQRARKLFAAVVLAALDDAIADDKKYGNGPDQIARWARSRDGREVLSCAGIDPNERVVKGLMEFVSKGVRTSVALSREESERRHALEAEQAEAA
;
A
#
# COMPACT_ATOMS: atom_id res chain seq x y z
N MET A 1 -6.97 -37.54 10.55
CA MET A 1 -6.93 -36.32 11.37
C MET A 1 -5.65 -35.53 11.16
N LEU A 2 -4.47 -36.15 11.13
CA LEU A 2 -3.20 -35.47 10.80
C LEU A 2 -3.21 -34.85 9.38
N ASP A 3 -3.68 -35.58 8.36
CA ASP A 3 -3.70 -35.08 6.97
C ASP A 3 -4.64 -33.87 6.74
N THR A 4 -5.73 -33.80 7.51
CA THR A 4 -6.68 -32.66 7.49
C THR A 4 -6.14 -31.44 8.22
N ILE A 5 -5.36 -31.65 9.28
CA ILE A 5 -4.68 -30.56 10.01
C ILE A 5 -3.56 -29.98 9.14
N ASP A 6 -2.81 -30.83 8.44
CA ASP A 6 -1.75 -30.43 7.51
C ASP A 6 -2.30 -29.64 6.30
N SER A 7 -3.41 -30.10 5.72
CA SER A 7 -4.10 -29.37 4.65
C SER A 7 -4.59 -27.98 5.09
N THR A 8 -5.06 -27.86 6.33
CA THR A 8 -5.53 -26.57 6.88
C THR A 8 -4.37 -25.61 7.12
N ALA A 9 -3.25 -26.12 7.66
CA ALA A 9 -2.03 -25.35 7.86
C ALA A 9 -1.42 -24.87 6.52
N PHE A 10 -1.33 -25.77 5.53
CA PHE A 10 -0.86 -25.44 4.20
C PHE A 10 -1.72 -24.37 3.53
N ASN A 11 -3.05 -24.52 3.56
CA ASN A 11 -3.97 -23.53 2.99
C ASN A 11 -3.87 -22.16 3.68
N PHE A 12 -3.65 -22.14 5.00
CA PHE A 12 -3.43 -20.91 5.73
C PHE A 12 -2.14 -20.20 5.28
N GLU A 13 -1.04 -20.94 5.14
CA GLU A 13 0.22 -20.38 4.61
C GLU A 13 0.07 -19.87 3.17
N GLN A 14 -0.62 -20.61 2.30
CA GLN A 14 -0.89 -20.16 0.93
C GLN A 14 -1.76 -18.90 0.92
N GLY A 15 -2.73 -18.79 1.82
CA GLY A 15 -3.54 -17.57 2.00
C GLY A 15 -2.68 -16.37 2.44
N GLN A 16 -1.72 -16.57 3.35
CA GLN A 16 -0.79 -15.51 3.75
C GLN A 16 0.14 -15.09 2.61
N ARG A 17 0.61 -16.04 1.79
CA ARG A 17 1.42 -15.73 0.60
C ARG A 17 0.62 -14.96 -0.45
N ALA A 18 -0.62 -15.39 -0.73
CA ALA A 18 -1.51 -14.70 -1.64
C ALA A 18 -1.78 -13.25 -1.19
N ARG A 19 -2.03 -13.03 0.10
CA ARG A 19 -2.21 -11.68 0.65
C ARG A 19 -1.02 -10.76 0.36
N LYS A 20 0.21 -11.27 0.48
CA LYS A 20 1.43 -10.50 0.16
C LYS A 20 1.52 -10.16 -1.33
N LEU A 21 1.08 -11.06 -2.21
CA LEU A 21 1.02 -10.78 -3.65
C LEU A 21 0.01 -9.67 -3.95
N PHE A 22 -1.17 -9.70 -3.33
CA PHE A 22 -2.17 -8.62 -3.49
C PHE A 22 -1.67 -7.29 -2.91
N ALA A 23 -0.94 -7.31 -1.80
CA ALA A 23 -0.30 -6.10 -1.29
C ALA A 23 0.71 -5.50 -2.30
N ALA A 24 1.46 -6.34 -3.02
CA ALA A 24 2.35 -5.88 -4.09
C ALA A 24 1.57 -5.24 -5.26
N VAL A 25 0.38 -5.73 -5.59
CA VAL A 25 -0.50 -5.08 -6.59
C VAL A 25 -0.93 -3.68 -6.13
N VAL A 26 -1.25 -3.51 -4.84
CA VAL A 26 -1.57 -2.19 -4.28
C VAL A 26 -0.39 -1.22 -4.40
N LEU A 27 0.84 -1.69 -4.12
CA LEU A 27 2.05 -0.88 -4.29
C LEU A 27 2.27 -0.48 -5.75
N ALA A 28 2.05 -1.40 -6.70
CA ALA A 28 2.14 -1.07 -8.13
C ALA A 28 1.11 -0.02 -8.56
N ALA A 29 -0.14 -0.14 -8.11
CA ALA A 29 -1.18 0.85 -8.40
C ALA A 29 -0.84 2.24 -7.84
N LEU A 30 -0.18 2.30 -6.67
CA LEU A 30 0.32 3.56 -6.11
C LEU A 30 1.44 4.17 -6.96
N ASP A 31 2.41 3.38 -7.41
CA ASP A 31 3.49 3.86 -8.26
C ASP A 31 2.98 4.36 -9.62
N ASP A 32 2.00 3.66 -10.21
CA ASP A 32 1.33 4.09 -11.45
C ASP A 32 0.62 5.44 -11.24
N ALA A 33 -0.16 5.57 -10.17
CA ALA A 33 -0.84 6.82 -9.84
C ALA A 33 0.15 7.98 -9.57
N ILE A 34 1.28 7.73 -8.91
CA ILE A 34 2.35 8.72 -8.71
C ILE A 34 2.99 9.14 -10.03
N ALA A 35 3.23 8.18 -10.93
CA ALA A 35 3.79 8.47 -12.25
C ALA A 35 2.83 9.32 -13.08
N ASP A 36 1.53 9.03 -13.00
CA ASP A 36 0.50 9.82 -13.67
C ASP A 36 0.30 11.19 -13.04
N ASP A 37 0.40 11.32 -11.71
CA ASP A 37 0.36 12.62 -11.05
C ASP A 37 1.47 13.55 -11.56
N LYS A 38 2.68 13.01 -11.73
CA LYS A 38 3.83 13.77 -12.26
C LYS A 38 3.64 14.19 -13.72
N LYS A 39 2.86 13.44 -14.51
CA LYS A 39 2.63 13.71 -15.93
C LYS A 39 1.42 14.60 -16.18
N TYR A 40 0.34 14.39 -15.42
CA TYR A 40 -0.99 14.91 -15.71
C TYR A 40 -1.65 15.63 -14.53
N GLY A 41 -1.09 15.52 -13.31
CA GLY A 41 -1.62 16.17 -12.10
C GLY A 41 -2.93 15.59 -11.58
N ASN A 42 -3.25 14.33 -11.95
CA ASN A 42 -4.53 13.69 -11.63
C ASN A 42 -4.37 12.37 -10.84
N GLY A 43 -3.16 12.04 -10.37
CA GLY A 43 -2.89 10.76 -9.73
C GLY A 43 -3.75 10.47 -8.49
N PRO A 44 -3.96 11.44 -7.58
CA PRO A 44 -4.84 11.27 -6.42
C PRO A 44 -6.28 10.90 -6.83
N ASP A 45 -6.82 11.51 -7.88
CA ASP A 45 -8.16 11.19 -8.36
C ASP A 45 -8.21 9.81 -9.03
N GLN A 46 -7.15 9.43 -9.75
CA GLN A 46 -7.04 8.12 -10.37
C GLN A 46 -6.99 6.99 -9.32
N ILE A 47 -6.14 7.10 -8.30
CA ILE A 47 -6.08 6.08 -7.23
C ILE A 47 -7.39 6.02 -6.45
N ALA A 48 -8.05 7.16 -6.24
CA ALA A 48 -9.34 7.20 -5.55
C ALA A 48 -10.44 6.50 -6.37
N ARG A 49 -10.48 6.73 -7.69
CA ARG A 49 -11.39 6.04 -8.60
C ARG A 49 -11.13 4.53 -8.61
N TRP A 50 -9.87 4.13 -8.67
CA TRP A 50 -9.49 2.71 -8.62
C TRP A 50 -9.90 2.06 -7.30
N ALA A 51 -9.56 2.67 -6.15
CA ALA A 51 -9.87 2.12 -4.83
C ALA A 51 -11.38 2.02 -4.54
N ARG A 52 -12.22 2.82 -5.22
CA ARG A 52 -13.68 2.72 -5.17
C ARG A 52 -14.28 1.76 -6.19
N SER A 53 -13.51 1.34 -7.20
CA SER A 53 -13.96 0.38 -8.21
C SER A 53 -14.17 -1.02 -7.63
N ARG A 54 -14.94 -1.87 -8.33
CA ARG A 54 -15.16 -3.26 -7.88
C ARG A 54 -13.84 -4.01 -7.73
N ASP A 55 -13.02 -3.96 -8.77
CA ASP A 55 -11.75 -4.71 -8.82
C ASP A 55 -10.75 -4.16 -7.79
N GLY A 56 -10.66 -2.83 -7.63
CA GLY A 56 -9.80 -2.23 -6.61
C GLY A 56 -10.21 -2.59 -5.18
N ARG A 57 -11.52 -2.63 -4.89
CA ARG A 57 -12.02 -3.07 -3.57
C ARG A 57 -11.73 -4.55 -3.31
N GLU A 58 -11.83 -5.40 -4.33
CA GLU A 58 -11.46 -6.82 -4.24
C GLU A 58 -9.95 -6.97 -3.96
N VAL A 59 -9.09 -6.25 -4.69
CA VAL A 59 -7.64 -6.26 -4.47
C VAL A 59 -7.27 -5.79 -3.05
N LEU A 60 -7.84 -4.69 -2.59
CA LEU A 60 -7.61 -4.17 -1.23
C LEU A 60 -8.02 -5.18 -0.17
N SER A 61 -9.21 -5.78 -0.32
CA SER A 61 -9.72 -6.80 0.60
C SER A 61 -8.81 -8.03 0.64
N CYS A 62 -8.35 -8.50 -0.53
CA CYS A 62 -7.41 -9.61 -0.65
C CYS A 62 -6.03 -9.28 -0.07
N ALA A 63 -5.60 -8.01 -0.11
CA ALA A 63 -4.40 -7.52 0.57
C ALA A 63 -4.57 -7.39 2.09
N GLY A 64 -5.79 -7.59 2.62
CA GLY A 64 -6.11 -7.43 4.04
C GLY A 64 -6.36 -5.97 4.45
N ILE A 65 -6.67 -5.10 3.50
CA ILE A 65 -7.00 -3.69 3.71
C ILE A 65 -8.51 -3.53 3.56
N ASP A 66 -9.17 -3.01 4.60
CA ASP A 66 -10.62 -2.74 4.55
C ASP A 66 -10.93 -1.55 3.61
N PRO A 67 -11.67 -1.75 2.51
CA PRO A 67 -11.95 -0.68 1.57
C PRO A 67 -12.99 0.30 2.14
N ASN A 68 -12.50 1.40 2.69
CA ASN A 68 -13.31 2.48 3.23
C ASN A 68 -12.74 3.87 2.85
N GLU A 69 -13.51 4.93 3.07
CA GLU A 69 -13.08 6.29 2.68
C GLU A 69 -11.83 6.78 3.44
N ARG A 70 -11.53 6.23 4.63
CA ARG A 70 -10.26 6.55 5.31
C ARG A 70 -9.07 5.97 4.52
N VAL A 71 -9.17 4.73 4.04
CA VAL A 71 -8.15 4.13 3.19
C VAL A 71 -8.00 4.90 1.89
N VAL A 72 -9.12 5.23 1.22
CA VAL A 72 -9.08 6.01 -0.02
C VAL A 72 -8.35 7.34 0.18
N LYS A 73 -8.70 8.10 1.22
CA LYS A 73 -8.02 9.36 1.55
C LYS A 73 -6.52 9.17 1.83
N GLY A 74 -6.14 8.11 2.56
CA GLY A 74 -4.74 7.79 2.82
C GLY A 74 -3.94 7.47 1.54
N LEU A 75 -4.54 6.72 0.61
CA LEU A 75 -3.93 6.43 -0.69
C LEU A 75 -3.75 7.71 -1.52
N MET A 76 -4.75 8.59 -1.54
CA MET A 76 -4.67 9.90 -2.21
C MET A 76 -3.53 10.74 -1.64
N GLU A 77 -3.47 10.88 -0.32
CA GLU A 77 -2.42 11.66 0.36
C GLU A 77 -1.01 11.10 0.07
N PHE A 78 -0.87 9.77 0.05
CA PHE A 78 0.39 9.13 -0.30
C PHE A 78 0.82 9.46 -1.74
N VAL A 79 -0.12 9.37 -2.70
CA VAL A 79 0.16 9.70 -4.10
C VAL A 79 0.54 11.18 -4.25
N SER A 80 -0.18 12.09 -3.58
CA SER A 80 0.14 13.53 -3.57
C SER A 80 1.53 13.85 -3.02
N LYS A 81 2.07 13.03 -2.10
CA LYS A 81 3.45 13.18 -1.60
C LYS A 81 4.49 12.77 -2.65
N GLY A 82 4.10 11.99 -3.67
CA GLY A 82 4.94 11.66 -4.83
C GLY A 82 6.17 10.77 -4.52
N VAL A 83 6.19 10.14 -3.34
CA VAL A 83 7.27 9.25 -2.88
C VAL A 83 7.05 7.87 -3.47
N ARG A 84 7.98 7.40 -4.33
CA ARG A 84 7.90 6.05 -4.93
C ARG A 84 7.86 4.99 -3.83
N THR A 85 7.08 3.94 -4.03
CA THR A 85 6.94 2.89 -2.99
C THR A 85 8.28 2.21 -2.67
N SER A 86 9.16 2.03 -3.66
CA SER A 86 10.51 1.48 -3.47
C SER A 86 11.41 2.34 -2.57
N VAL A 87 11.20 3.65 -2.60
CA VAL A 87 11.90 4.69 -1.82
C VAL A 87 11.31 4.71 -0.40
N ALA A 88 9.98 4.74 -0.28
CA ALA A 88 9.27 4.65 1.01
C ALA A 88 9.55 3.37 1.80
N LEU A 89 9.85 2.24 1.13
CA LEU A 89 10.17 0.96 1.75
C LEU A 89 11.66 0.81 2.10
N SER A 90 12.52 1.76 1.71
CA SER A 90 13.95 1.71 2.02
C SER A 90 14.19 2.01 3.50
N ARG A 91 14.85 1.09 4.20
CA ARG A 91 15.22 1.27 5.62
C ARG A 91 16.11 2.51 5.83
N GLU A 92 17.06 2.74 4.92
CA GLU A 92 17.96 3.89 4.98
C GLU A 92 17.21 5.22 4.88
N GLU A 93 16.17 5.30 4.04
CA GLU A 93 15.38 6.52 3.90
C GLU A 93 14.42 6.74 5.08
N SER A 94 13.84 5.67 5.61
CA SER A 94 13.01 5.71 6.82
C SER A 94 13.82 6.23 8.02
N GLU A 95 15.03 5.71 8.23
CA GLU A 95 15.95 6.15 9.29
C GLU A 95 16.38 7.61 9.11
N ARG A 96 16.66 8.06 7.88
CA ARG A 96 16.96 9.47 7.59
C ARG A 96 15.78 10.39 7.91
N ARG A 97 14.55 10.03 7.53
CA ARG A 97 13.36 10.84 7.86
C ARG A 97 13.14 10.93 9.36
N HIS A 98 13.23 9.81 10.07
CA HIS A 98 13.11 9.80 11.53
C HIS A 98 14.18 10.64 12.23
N ALA A 99 15.42 10.62 11.73
CA ALA A 99 16.48 11.47 12.26
C ALA A 99 16.19 12.97 12.03
N LEU A 100 15.73 13.35 10.84
CA LEU A 100 15.36 14.74 10.52
C LEU A 100 14.16 15.23 11.32
N GLU A 101 13.14 14.37 11.52
CA GLU A 101 11.98 14.68 12.36
C GLU A 101 12.38 14.82 13.84
N ALA A 102 13.31 14.01 14.33
CA ALA A 102 13.85 14.12 15.69
C ALA A 102 14.65 15.41 15.90
N GLU A 103 15.51 15.78 14.95
CA GLU A 103 16.25 17.06 14.99
C GLU A 103 15.31 18.27 14.95
N GLN A 104 14.24 18.22 14.15
CA GLN A 104 13.23 19.29 14.12
C GLN A 104 12.41 19.38 15.41
N ALA A 105 12.16 18.25 16.08
CA ALA A 105 11.47 18.22 17.36
C ALA A 105 12.35 18.71 18.52
N GLU A 106 13.66 18.50 18.48
CA GLU A 106 14.59 19.06 19.48
C GLU A 106 14.88 20.55 19.28
N ALA A 107 14.66 21.09 18.06
CA ALA A 107 14.89 22.48 17.72
C ALA A 107 13.67 23.41 17.97
N ALA A 108 12.51 22.86 18.37
CA ALA A 108 11.26 23.58 18.62
C ALA A 108 10.95 23.67 20.13
#